data_AF-A0A7J3D965-F1
#
_entry.id   AF-A0A7J3D965-F1
#
_cell.length_a   1.000
_cell.length_b   1.000
_cell.length_c   1.000
_cell.angle_alpha   90.00
_cell.angle_beta   90.00
_cell.angle_gamma   90.00
#
_symmetry.space_group_name_H-M   'P 1'
#
loop_
_entity.id
_entity.type
_entity.pdbx_description
1 polymer ?
#
loop_
_entity_poly.entity_id
_entity_poly.type
_entity_poly.pdbx_seq_one_letter_code
_entity_poly.pdbx_strand_id
1 'polypeptide(L)' 'EDLATLVCAAYAPKGACLLYGLPDKGVVLVKVNSQISKKAKSLICAMEEWN' A
#
# COMPACT_ATOMS: atom_id res chain seq x y z
N GLU A 1 -1.39 7.15 9.07
CA GLU A 1 -0.32 6.71 8.14
C GLU A 1 -0.84 5.66 7.15
N ASP A 2 -1.66 4.71 7.63
CA ASP A 2 -2.09 3.52 6.89
C ASP A 2 -2.70 3.78 5.50
N LEU A 3 -3.45 4.87 5.33
CA LEU A 3 -4.06 5.20 4.05
C LEU A 3 -3.04 5.74 3.02
N ALA A 4 -2.02 6.46 3.49
CA ALA A 4 -0.94 6.93 2.62
C ALA A 4 -0.06 5.75 2.16
N THR A 5 0.19 4.78 3.05
CA THR A 5 0.87 3.53 2.72
C THR A 5 0.18 2.77 1.59
N LEU A 6 -1.16 2.77 1.55
CA LEU A 6 -1.93 2.13 0.50
C LEU A 6 -1.69 2.79 -0.87
N VAL A 7 -1.65 4.13 -0.92
CA VAL A 7 -1.33 4.90 -2.14
C VAL A 7 0.11 4.64 -2.57
N CYS A 8 1.06 4.62 -1.63
CA CYS A 8 2.45 4.28 -1.91
C CYS A 8 2.58 2.86 -2.48
N ALA A 9 1.88 1.88 -1.92
CA ALA A 9 1.88 0.50 -2.43
C ALA A 9 1.27 0.39 -3.83
N ALA A 10 0.28 1.23 -4.15
CA ALA A 10 -0.40 1.26 -5.45
C ALA A 10 0.46 1.86 -6.58
N TYR A 11 1.24 2.90 -6.28
CA TYR A 11 1.92 3.71 -7.31
C TYR A 11 3.45 3.67 -7.26
N ALA A 12 4.06 3.10 -6.22
CA ALA A 12 5.50 2.96 -6.17
C ALA A 12 6.03 2.08 -7.32
N PRO A 13 7.26 2.31 -7.79
CA PRO A 13 7.88 1.51 -8.84
C PRO A 13 7.94 0.01 -8.47
N LYS A 14 7.79 -0.86 -9.47
CA LYS A 14 7.98 -2.31 -9.26
C LYS A 14 9.39 -2.58 -8.76
N GLY A 15 9.51 -3.36 -7.70
CA GLY A 15 10.79 -3.66 -7.04
C GLY A 15 11.17 -2.65 -5.96
N ALA A 16 10.44 -1.54 -5.81
CA ALA A 16 10.62 -0.62 -4.69
C ALA A 16 10.31 -1.30 -3.35
N CYS A 17 10.91 -0.78 -2.28
CA CYS A 17 10.67 -1.23 -0.93
C CYS A 17 9.98 -0.11 -0.15
N LEU A 18 8.78 -0.40 0.35
CA LEU A 18 8.00 0.52 1.18
C LEU A 18 8.25 0.19 2.65
N LEU A 19 8.67 1.19 3.43
CA LEU A 19 8.72 1.13 4.89
C LEU A 19 7.63 2.03 5.45
N TYR A 20 6.93 1.56 6.47
CA TYR A 20 6.02 2.40 7.26
C TYR A 20 5.95 1.93 8.70
N GLY A 21 5.60 2.85 9.60
CA GLY A 21 5.43 2.56 11.01
C GLY A 21 4.08 1.90 11.28
N LEU A 22 4.06 0.89 12.14
CA LEU A 22 2.84 0.30 12.67
C LEU A 22 2.91 0.38 14.22
N PRO A 23 2.01 1.15 14.86
CA PRO A 23 1.96 1.26 16.32
C PRO A 23 1.99 -0.10 17.00
N ASP A 24 2.78 -0.22 18.07
CA ASP A 24 2.97 -1.44 18.88
C ASP A 24 3.51 -2.68 18.11
N LYS A 25 3.93 -2.50 16.85
CA LYS A 25 4.44 -3.57 15.98
C LYS A 25 5.79 -3.23 15.34
N GLY A 26 6.18 -1.96 15.33
CA GLY A 26 7.47 -1.50 14.79
C GLY A 26 7.35 -1.05 13.34
N VAL A 27 8.31 -1.43 12.49
CA VAL A 27 8.35 -1.04 11.08
C VAL A 27 7.97 -2.21 10.19
N VAL A 28 7.07 -1.98 9.24
CA VAL A 28 6.68 -2.97 8.24
C VAL A 28 7.42 -2.71 6.93
N LEU A 29 7.95 -3.78 6.35
CA LEU A 29 8.67 -3.76 5.07
C LEU A 29 7.83 -4.44 4.00
N VAL A 30 7.48 -3.72 2.93
CA VAL A 30 6.71 -4.27 1.81
C VAL A 30 7.49 -4.13 0.51
N LYS A 31 7.80 -5.26 -0.12
CA LYS A 31 8.40 -5.27 -1.45
C LYS A 31 7.31 -5.15 -2.52
N VAL A 32 7.32 -4.04 -3.25
CA VAL A 32 6.30 -3.74 -4.25
C VAL A 32 6.51 -4.63 -5.47
N ASN A 33 5.46 -5.39 -5.79
CA ASN A 33 5.37 -6.18 -7.01
C ASN A 33 4.02 -5.92 -7.69
N SER A 34 3.80 -6.51 -8.86
CA SER A 34 2.57 -6.31 -9.64
C SER A 34 1.31 -6.79 -8.91
N GLN A 35 1.42 -7.79 -8.03
CA GLN A 35 0.29 -8.29 -7.26
C GLN A 35 -0.07 -7.33 -6.12
N ILE A 36 0.93 -6.79 -5.41
CA ILE A 36 0.75 -5.81 -4.33
C ILE A 36 0.16 -4.52 -4.87
N SER A 37 0.70 -3.97 -5.96
CA SER A 37 0.16 -2.75 -6.54
C SER A 37 -1.26 -2.93 -7.07
N LYS A 38 -1.57 -4.08 -7.68
CA LYS A 38 -2.95 -4.40 -8.10
C LYS A 38 -3.91 -4.48 -6.91
N LYS A 39 -3.53 -5.19 -5.83
CA LYS A 39 -4.35 -5.28 -4.61
C LYS A 39 -4.59 -3.91 -3.98
N ALA A 40 -3.55 -3.09 -3.88
CA ALA A 40 -3.66 -1.74 -3.32
C ALA A 40 -4.61 -0.86 -4.16
N LYS A 41 -4.51 -0.91 -5.50
CA LYS A 41 -5.44 -0.20 -6.39
C LYS A 41 -6.87 -0.68 -6.24
N SER A 42 -7.12 -1.99 -6.18
CA SER A 42 -8.47 -2.53 -5.98
C SER A 42 -9.09 -2.08 -4.65
N LEU A 43 -8.31 -2.01 -3.58
CA LEU A 43 -8.76 -1.47 -2.30
C LEU A 43 -9.14 0.00 -2.40
N ILE A 44 -8.33 0.82 -3.07
CA ILE A 44 -8.61 2.25 -3.29
C ILE A 44 -9.92 2.41 -4.10
N CYS A 45 -10.08 1.68 -5.21
CA CYS A 45 -11.31 1.76 -6.01
C CYS A 45 -12.56 1.32 -5.23
N ALA A 46 -12.46 0.27 -4.40
CA ALA A 46 -13.57 -0.17 -3.57
C ALA A 46 -14.00 0.87 -2.53
N MET A 47 -13.09 1.76 -2.10
CA MET A 47 -13.41 2.88 -1.22
C MET A 47 -14.13 4.02 -1.95
N GLU A 48 -13.83 4.25 -3.23
CA GLU A 48 -14.51 5.24 -4.06
C GLU A 48 -15.93 4.80 -4.45
N GLU A 49 -16.15 3.51 -4.66
CA GLU A 49 -17.46 2.92 -5.00
C GLU A 49 -18.46 2.91 -3.83
N TRP A 50 -18.03 3.25 -2.61
CA TRP A 50 -18.87 3.31 -1.40
C TRP A 50 -19.53 4.68 -1.16
N ASN A 51 -19.61 5.52 -2.20
CA ASN A 51 -20.22 6.85 -2.20
C ASN A 51 -21.51 6.87 -3.02
#